data_AF-A0A5C8DZ68-F1
#
_entry.id   AF-A0A5C8DZ68-F1
#
_cell.length_a   1.000
_cell.length_b   1.000
_cell.length_c   1.000
_cell.angle_alpha   90.00
_cell.angle_beta   90.00
_cell.angle_gamma   90.00
#
_symmetry.space_group_name_H-M   'P 1'
#
loop_
_entity.id
_entity.type
_entity.pdbx_description
1 polymer ?
#
loop_
_entity_poly.entity_id
_entity_poly.type
_entity_poly.pdbx_seq_one_letter_code
_entity_poly.pdbx_strand_id
1 'polypeptide(L)'
;MKSQQTQNNPSITEEKFIFHEDAAHGWLEVPFSIIEHLQIVDKITVYSYQHHDRVFLEEDQDMTTFTNAYLQHLGRVGKDFSYLRSIMIPVYDGESSPIRNYPSYTPNHSS
;
A
#
# COMPACT_ATOMS: atom_id res chain seq x y z
N MET A 1 -28.16 31.66 10.05
CA MET A 1 -28.33 30.28 9.53
C MET A 1 -27.60 30.17 8.20
N LYS A 2 -26.55 29.36 8.16
CA LYS A 2 -26.06 28.58 7.02
C LYS A 2 -24.84 27.82 7.53
N SER A 3 -25.13 26.68 8.12
CA SER A 3 -24.15 25.63 8.40
C SER A 3 -23.62 25.15 7.05
N GLN A 4 -22.30 25.22 6.83
CA GLN A 4 -21.68 24.45 5.76
C GLN A 4 -20.94 23.28 6.41
N GLN A 5 -21.36 22.10 5.96
CA GLN A 5 -20.92 20.80 6.41
C GLN A 5 -19.40 20.69 6.29
N THR A 6 -18.76 20.35 7.41
CA THR A 6 -17.41 19.80 7.40
C THR A 6 -17.47 18.49 6.62
N GLN A 7 -16.86 18.47 5.44
CA GLN A 7 -16.62 17.22 4.73
C GLN A 7 -15.73 16.36 5.62
N ASN A 8 -16.27 15.24 6.09
CA ASN A 8 -15.51 14.18 6.73
C ASN A 8 -14.60 13.58 5.65
N ASN A 9 -13.45 14.19 5.40
CA ASN A 9 -12.38 13.56 4.66
C ASN A 9 -11.84 12.48 5.61
N PRO A 10 -12.00 11.17 5.33
CA PRO A 10 -11.35 10.15 6.14
C PRO A 10 -9.86 10.38 5.99
N SER A 11 -9.28 11.04 6.98
CA SER A 11 -7.88 11.41 7.01
C SER A 11 -7.08 10.12 7.08
N ILE A 12 -6.46 9.76 5.96
CA ILE A 12 -5.35 8.80 5.89
C ILE A 12 -4.21 9.44 6.70
N THR A 13 -4.24 9.29 8.02
CA THR A 13 -3.21 9.84 8.90
C THR A 13 -2.62 8.71 9.71
N GLU A 14 -1.35 8.43 9.40
CA GLU A 14 -0.42 7.60 10.20
C GLU A 14 -0.66 6.09 10.19
N GLU A 15 -1.11 5.53 9.05
CA GLU A 15 -1.03 4.08 8.89
C GLU A 15 0.43 3.62 8.80
N LYS A 16 0.76 2.65 9.65
CA LYS A 16 1.99 1.86 9.50
C LYS A 16 1.69 0.70 8.58
N PHE A 17 2.59 0.47 7.64
CA PHE A 17 2.51 -0.62 6.67
C PHE A 17 3.49 -1.71 7.05
N ILE A 18 3.09 -2.96 6.92
CA ILE A 18 4.00 -4.08 7.15
C ILE A 18 4.76 -4.33 5.85
N PHE A 19 6.07 -4.35 5.92
CA PHE A 19 6.94 -4.76 4.82
C PHE A 19 7.39 -6.19 5.09
N HIS A 20 6.78 -7.14 4.40
CA HIS A 20 7.13 -8.55 4.48
C HIS A 20 8.30 -8.81 3.55
N GLU A 21 9.30 -9.55 4.00
CA GLU A 21 10.41 -9.99 3.16
C GLU A 21 10.71 -11.47 3.43
N ASP A 22 11.06 -12.19 2.37
CA ASP A 22 11.71 -13.49 2.47
C ASP A 22 13.13 -13.42 1.90
N ALA A 23 13.82 -14.55 1.83
CA ALA A 23 15.20 -14.61 1.36
C ALA A 23 15.43 -14.12 -0.08
N ALA A 24 14.35 -13.92 -0.87
CA ALA A 24 14.45 -13.52 -2.27
C ALA A 24 13.70 -12.23 -2.63
N HIS A 25 12.64 -11.85 -1.91
CA HIS A 25 11.79 -10.72 -2.32
C HIS A 25 10.98 -10.09 -1.19
N GLY A 26 10.51 -8.86 -1.41
CA GLY A 26 9.69 -8.08 -0.47
C GLY A 26 8.31 -7.69 -0.99
N TRP A 27 7.37 -7.48 -0.05
CA TRP A 27 6.03 -6.99 -0.31
C TRP A 27 5.55 -6.00 0.75
N LEU A 28 4.99 -4.87 0.31
CA LEU A 28 4.32 -3.92 1.19
C LEU A 28 2.84 -4.28 1.36
N GLU A 29 2.42 -4.64 2.56
CA GLU A 29 1.01 -4.87 2.89
C GLU A 29 0.27 -3.54 3.07
N VAL A 30 -0.76 -3.33 2.25
CA VAL A 30 -1.60 -2.13 2.28
C VAL A 30 -3.09 -2.52 2.25
N PRO A 31 -3.99 -1.76 2.92
CA PRO A 31 -5.42 -1.92 2.71
C PRO A 31 -5.81 -1.56 1.27
N PHE A 32 -6.68 -2.35 0.65
CA PHE A 32 -7.21 -2.05 -0.69
C PHE A 32 -7.89 -0.68 -0.76
N SER A 33 -8.58 -0.28 0.32
CA SER A 33 -9.23 1.04 0.43
C SER A 33 -8.26 2.22 0.27
N ILE A 34 -6.99 2.07 0.63
CA ILE A 34 -5.98 3.11 0.41
C ILE A 34 -5.58 3.17 -1.07
N ILE A 35 -5.46 2.02 -1.74
CA ILE A 35 -5.20 1.96 -3.19
C ILE A 35 -6.33 2.65 -3.95
N GLU A 36 -7.59 2.42 -3.55
CA GLU A 36 -8.76 3.12 -4.09
C GLU A 36 -8.69 4.63 -3.83
N HIS A 37 -8.42 5.02 -2.58
CA HIS A 37 -8.35 6.44 -2.19
C HIS A 37 -7.24 7.20 -2.93
N LEU A 38 -6.09 6.56 -3.16
CA LEU A 38 -4.98 7.13 -3.93
C LEU A 38 -5.22 7.09 -5.44
N GLN A 39 -6.31 6.47 -5.90
CA GLN A 39 -6.66 6.32 -7.32
C GLN A 39 -5.55 5.64 -8.13
N ILE A 40 -4.98 4.57 -7.57
CA ILE A 40 -3.90 3.78 -8.20
C ILE A 40 -4.28 2.32 -8.47
N VAL A 41 -5.57 1.97 -8.35
CA VAL A 41 -6.11 0.62 -8.61
C VAL A 41 -5.60 0.05 -9.94
N ASP A 42 -5.74 0.80 -11.03
CA ASP A 42 -5.32 0.36 -12.37
C ASP A 42 -3.80 0.47 -12.63
N LYS A 43 -3.03 0.94 -11.65
CA LYS A 43 -1.56 1.09 -11.75
C LYS A 43 -0.80 -0.03 -11.07
N ILE A 44 -1.45 -0.78 -10.19
CA ILE A 44 -0.84 -1.94 -9.53
C ILE A 44 -0.84 -3.12 -10.51
N THR A 45 0.29 -3.80 -10.59
CA THR A 45 0.48 -4.90 -11.53
C THR A 45 0.07 -6.25 -10.96
N VAL A 46 -0.03 -7.25 -11.84
CA VAL A 46 -0.28 -8.65 -11.49
C VAL A 46 0.87 -9.32 -10.72
N TYR A 47 2.03 -8.66 -10.59
CA TYR A 47 3.15 -9.17 -9.80
C TYR A 47 2.92 -8.98 -8.30
N SER A 48 2.04 -8.04 -7.93
CA SER A 48 1.51 -7.92 -6.58
C SER A 48 0.50 -9.03 -6.28
N TYR A 49 0.23 -9.27 -5.00
CA TYR A 49 -0.73 -10.27 -4.54
C TYR A 49 -1.89 -9.63 -3.78
N GLN A 50 -2.98 -10.37 -3.60
CA GLN A 50 -4.14 -9.92 -2.82
C GLN A 50 -4.68 -11.03 -1.92
N HIS A 51 -5.09 -10.67 -0.71
CA HIS A 51 -5.75 -11.58 0.21
C HIS A 51 -6.71 -10.81 1.12
N HIS A 52 -8.00 -11.18 1.09
CA HIS A 52 -9.09 -10.45 1.76
C HIS A 52 -9.12 -8.96 1.39
N ASP A 53 -9.02 -8.05 2.35
CA ASP A 53 -9.04 -6.59 2.17
C ASP A 53 -7.63 -5.99 1.98
N ARG A 54 -6.62 -6.84 1.77
CA ARG A 54 -5.21 -6.46 1.68
C ARG A 54 -4.62 -6.74 0.32
N VAL A 55 -3.71 -5.86 -0.07
CA VAL A 55 -2.84 -6.01 -1.23
C VAL A 55 -1.39 -6.01 -0.77
N PHE A 56 -0.60 -6.90 -1.33
CA PHE A 56 0.81 -7.11 -1.03
C PHE A 56 1.60 -6.65 -2.24
N LEU A 57 2.07 -5.41 -2.18
CA LEU A 57 2.68 -4.71 -3.30
C LEU A 57 4.11 -5.17 -3.49
N GLU A 58 4.40 -5.71 -4.66
CA GLU A 58 5.73 -6.11 -5.12
C GLU A 58 6.75 -4.96 -5.00
N GLU A 59 7.95 -5.24 -4.49
CA GLU A 59 8.92 -4.21 -4.07
C GLU A 59 9.59 -3.46 -5.23
N ASP A 60 9.85 -4.12 -6.36
CA ASP A 60 10.61 -3.56 -7.49
C ASP A 60 9.81 -2.49 -8.24
N GLN A 61 8.49 -2.63 -8.29
CA GLN A 61 7.62 -1.74 -9.07
C GLN A 61 6.47 -1.15 -8.25
N ASP A 62 5.61 -1.99 -7.69
CA ASP A 62 4.31 -1.55 -7.17
C ASP A 62 4.43 -0.80 -5.83
N MET A 63 5.40 -1.16 -5.00
CA MET A 63 5.74 -0.42 -3.79
C MET A 63 6.17 1.02 -4.12
N THR A 64 6.96 1.21 -5.19
CA THR A 64 7.36 2.55 -5.63
C THR A 64 6.16 3.36 -6.15
N THR A 65 5.26 2.72 -6.89
CA THR A 65 4.00 3.33 -7.35
C THR A 65 3.17 3.85 -6.17
N PHE A 66 2.97 3.00 -5.15
CA PHE A 66 2.22 3.35 -3.96
C PHE A 66 2.90 4.46 -3.14
N THR A 67 4.19 4.31 -2.82
CA THR A 67 4.88 5.28 -1.95
C THR A 67 4.94 6.68 -2.56
N ASN A 68 5.08 6.79 -3.88
CA ASN A 68 5.00 8.08 -4.57
C ASN A 68 3.60 8.71 -4.44
N ALA A 69 2.53 7.94 -4.68
CA ALA A 69 1.16 8.42 -4.55
C ALA A 69 0.82 8.80 -3.10
N TYR A 70 1.27 8.00 -2.14
CA TYR A 70 1.05 8.22 -0.71
C TYR A 70 1.76 9.48 -0.20
N LEU A 71 3.04 9.67 -0.55
CA LEU A 71 3.76 10.90 -0.20
C LEU A 71 3.13 12.14 -0.84
N GLN A 72 2.73 12.04 -2.11
CA GLN A 72 2.03 13.13 -2.80
C GLN A 72 0.71 13.49 -2.10
N HIS A 73 -0.08 12.49 -1.69
CA HIS A 73 -1.33 12.70 -0.95
C HIS A 73 -1.10 13.44 0.37
N LEU A 74 0.01 13.15 1.06
CA LEU A 74 0.40 13.83 2.30
C LEU A 74 1.04 15.22 2.09
N GLY A 75 1.12 15.70 0.84
CA GLY A 75 1.80 16.96 0.51
C GLY A 75 3.32 16.91 0.72
N ARG A 76 3.90 15.70 0.80
CA ARG A 76 5.34 15.49 0.90
C ARG A 76 5.94 15.47 -0.51
N VAL A 77 6.97 16.27 -0.72
CA VAL A 77 7.66 16.38 -2.00
C VAL A 77 8.93 15.54 -2.00
N GLY A 78 9.17 14.83 -3.11
CA GLY A 78 10.36 13.98 -3.28
C GLY A 78 10.27 12.63 -2.57
N LYS A 79 11.36 11.87 -2.62
CA LYS A 79 11.47 10.56 -1.96
C LYS A 79 11.83 10.76 -0.48
N ASP A 80 10.85 11.09 0.36
CA ASP A 80 11.01 11.24 1.82
C ASP A 80 11.22 9.87 2.48
N PHE A 81 12.40 9.28 2.23
CA PHE A 81 12.76 7.94 2.70
C PHE A 81 12.76 7.83 4.22
N SER A 82 13.11 8.92 4.93
CA SER A 82 13.07 8.97 6.39
C SER A 82 11.66 8.76 6.91
N TYR A 83 10.66 9.41 6.30
CA TYR A 83 9.26 9.22 6.65
C TYR A 83 8.77 7.83 6.26
N LEU A 84 9.06 7.34 5.05
CA LEU A 84 8.68 5.99 4.63
C LEU A 84 9.24 4.93 5.59
N ARG A 85 10.52 5.06 5.99
CA ARG A 85 11.15 4.17 6.97
C ARG A 85 10.51 4.25 8.37
N SER A 86 9.91 5.38 8.72
CA SER A 86 9.24 5.53 10.02
C SER A 86 7.86 4.85 10.08
N ILE A 87 7.24 4.60 8.91
CA ILE A 87 5.91 3.99 8.81
C ILE A 87 5.95 2.54 8.31
N MET A 88 7.06 2.08 7.72
CA MET A 88 7.24 0.70 7.28
C MET A 88 7.82 -0.16 8.42
N ILE A 89 7.12 -1.22 8.79
CA ILE A 89 7.54 -2.19 9.80
C ILE A 89 8.05 -3.44 9.07
N PRO A 90 9.37 -3.71 9.07
CA PRO A 90 9.90 -4.91 8.42
C PRO A 90 9.54 -6.18 9.21
N VAL A 91 9.18 -7.23 8.50
CA VAL A 91 8.91 -8.58 9.00
C VAL A 91 9.60 -9.58 8.08
N TYR A 92 10.44 -10.44 8.65
CA TYR A 92 11.06 -11.54 7.91
C TYR A 92 10.22 -12.81 8.03
N ASP A 93 9.69 -13.30 6.92
CA ASP A 93 8.81 -14.48 6.86
C ASP A 93 9.59 -15.81 6.78
N GLY A 94 10.92 -15.76 6.69
CA GLY A 94 11.78 -16.93 6.53
C GLY A 94 12.22 -17.14 5.07
N GLU A 95 12.51 -18.39 4.71
CA GLU A 95 13.01 -18.74 3.37
C GLU A 95 11.97 -18.52 2.26
N SER A 96 10.68 -18.57 2.60
CA SER A 96 9.60 -18.39 1.63
C SER A 96 8.37 -17.80 2.32
N SER A 97 7.96 -16.60 1.89
CA SER A 97 6.78 -15.94 2.44
C SER A 97 5.49 -16.67 2.04
N PRO A 98 4.49 -16.77 2.94
CA PRO A 98 3.14 -17.23 2.59
C PRO A 98 2.50 -16.44 1.44
N ILE A 99 2.90 -15.17 1.27
CA ILE A 99 2.38 -14.24 0.24
C ILE A 99 2.53 -14.79 -1.17
N ARG A 100 3.58 -15.58 -1.42
CA ARG A 100 3.82 -16.23 -2.73
C ARG A 100 2.68 -17.15 -3.18
N ASN A 101 1.84 -17.61 -2.26
CA ASN A 101 0.71 -18.50 -2.55
C ASN A 101 -0.63 -17.78 -2.64
N TYR A 102 -0.65 -16.45 -2.46
CA TYR A 102 -1.88 -15.68 -2.60
C TYR A 102 -2.22 -15.50 -4.09
N PRO A 103 -3.51 -15.25 -4.41
CA PRO A 103 -3.88 -14.83 -5.75
C PRO A 103 -3.13 -13.57 -6.17
N SER A 104 -2.68 -13.52 -7.43
CA SER A 104 -2.20 -12.29 -8.04
C SER A 104 -3.26 -11.19 -7.95
N TYR A 105 -2.79 -9.95 -7.83
CA TYR A 105 -3.64 -8.77 -7.80
C TYR A 105 -4.46 -8.65 -9.08
N THR A 106 -5.74 -8.29 -8.90
CA THR A 106 -6.64 -7.95 -9.99
C THR A 106 -7.35 -6.63 -9.67
N PRO A 107 -7.44 -5.67 -10.62
CA PRO A 107 -8.09 -4.38 -10.38
C PRO A 107 -9.56 -4.47 -9.93
N ASN A 108 -10.25 -5.55 -10.32
CA ASN A 108 -11.65 -5.79 -9.98
C ASN A 108 -11.74 -6.59 -8.67
N HIS A 109 -11.59 -5.93 -7.54
CA HIS A 109 -11.82 -6.55 -6.23
C HIS A 109 -13.31 -6.83 -6.05
N SER A 110 -13.74 -8.06 -6.37
CA SER A 110 -15.11 -8.49 -6.08
C SER A 110 -15.22 -8.70 -4.57
N SER A 111 -15.94 -7.79 -3.89
CA SER A 111 -16.28 -7.92 -2.47
C SER A 111 -17.11 -9.17 -2.18
#